data_AF-A0A554J508-F1
#
_entry.id   AF-A0A554J508-F1
#
_cell.length_a   1.000
_cell.length_b   1.000
_cell.length_c   1.000
_cell.angle_alpha   90.00
_cell.angle_beta   90.00
_cell.angle_gamma   90.00
#
_symmetry.space_group_name_H-M   'P 1'
#
loop_
_entity.id
_entity.type
_entity.pdbx_description
1 polymer ?
#
loop_
_entity_poly.entity_id
_entity_poly.type
_entity_poly.pdbx_seq_one_letter_code
_entity_poly.pdbx_strand_id
1 'polypeptide(L)'
;MPFLTVMLLSNVDSLFLRENRILTSMSPKYSAKRQIGNIGEDAAAAFLRRKGFVIVERNYLRPWGEIDIIAVKGETVRFVEVKAVSREMVGDVTRENEGYRPEEQVHPAKLKKLARTAEMYMNEKNDQRDYQIDVVGVFLDHARRIAHCRLYEQVL
;
A
#
# COMPACT_ATOMS: atom_id res chain seq x y z
N MET A 1 -0.24 2.47 -32.52
CA MET A 1 -0.89 1.15 -32.37
C MET A 1 -0.45 0.32 -33.56
N PRO A 2 -0.04 -0.96 -33.41
CA PRO A 2 -0.63 -2.01 -32.55
C PRO A 2 0.41 -2.55 -31.53
N PHE A 3 0.11 -3.32 -30.48
CA PHE A 3 -0.78 -4.47 -30.35
C PHE A 3 -1.48 -4.55 -28.99
N LEU A 4 -2.61 -5.24 -29.05
CA LEU A 4 -3.62 -5.53 -28.05
C LEU A 4 -3.21 -6.70 -27.11
N THR A 5 -3.86 -6.73 -25.94
CA THR A 5 -4.21 -7.92 -25.14
C THR A 5 -3.10 -8.68 -24.39
N VAL A 6 -3.09 -8.48 -23.07
CA VAL A 6 -3.33 -9.58 -22.12
C VAL A 6 -4.31 -9.08 -21.06
N MET A 7 -5.57 -9.54 -21.14
CA MET A 7 -6.45 -9.64 -19.98
C MET A 7 -5.94 -10.83 -19.16
N LEU A 8 -5.08 -10.56 -18.18
CA LEU A 8 -4.98 -11.37 -16.98
C LEU A 8 -5.25 -10.41 -15.83
N LEU A 9 -6.08 -10.82 -14.88
CA LEU A 9 -6.21 -10.17 -13.57
C LEU A 9 -4.89 -10.34 -12.82
N SER A 10 -3.81 -9.72 -13.29
CA SER A 10 -2.53 -9.75 -12.59
C SER A 10 -2.60 -8.73 -11.47
N ASN A 11 -2.57 -9.24 -10.24
CA ASN A 11 -2.49 -8.43 -9.03
C ASN A 11 -1.18 -7.63 -8.92
N VAL A 12 -0.29 -7.71 -9.91
CA VAL A 12 1.03 -7.06 -9.95
C VAL A 12 1.11 -6.09 -11.12
N ASP A 13 1.40 -4.81 -10.85
CA ASP A 13 1.73 -3.81 -11.88
C ASP A 13 3.06 -3.12 -11.56
N SER A 14 3.80 -2.72 -12.61
CA SER A 14 5.02 -1.92 -12.48
C SER A 14 4.72 -0.44 -12.72
N LEU A 15 5.28 0.41 -11.87
CA LEU A 15 5.18 1.87 -11.88
C LEU A 15 6.53 2.48 -12.19
N PHE A 16 6.62 3.24 -13.29
CA PHE A 16 7.78 4.10 -13.50
C PHE A 16 7.71 5.28 -12.54
N LEU A 17 8.74 5.46 -11.72
CA LEU A 17 8.95 6.66 -10.92
C LEU A 17 9.40 7.79 -11.87
N ARG A 18 8.48 8.33 -12.68
CA ARG A 18 8.79 9.43 -13.62
C ARG A 18 9.04 10.75 -12.88
N GLU A 19 9.84 11.58 -13.54
CA GLU A 19 10.56 12.76 -13.03
C GLU A 19 9.76 13.77 -12.19
N ASN A 20 10.43 14.28 -11.15
CA ASN A 20 10.21 15.55 -10.44
C ASN A 20 8.95 15.72 -9.57
N ARG A 21 8.87 14.91 -8.50
CA ARG A 21 8.53 15.40 -7.14
C ARG A 21 8.83 14.40 -6.01
N ILE A 22 8.98 13.11 -6.32
CA ILE A 22 9.12 12.01 -5.35
C ILE A 22 10.54 11.92 -4.73
N LEU A 23 11.59 12.30 -5.49
CA LEU A 23 12.98 12.27 -5.01
C LEU A 23 13.46 13.61 -4.41
N THR A 24 12.77 14.72 -4.69
CA THR A 24 13.07 16.06 -4.15
C THR A 24 12.62 16.25 -2.70
N SER A 25 11.88 15.31 -2.12
CA SER A 25 11.47 15.33 -0.71
C SER A 25 12.35 14.46 0.18
N MET A 26 13.58 14.11 -0.24
CA MET A 26 14.61 13.65 0.68
C MET A 26 15.03 14.82 1.58
N SER A 27 14.13 15.20 2.49
CA SER A 27 14.48 16.13 3.54
C SER A 27 15.41 15.39 4.51
N PRO A 28 16.51 16.02 4.96
CA PRO A 28 17.40 15.44 5.96
C PRO A 28 16.71 15.22 7.32
N LYS A 29 15.44 15.63 7.43
CA LYS A 29 14.61 15.51 8.62
C LYS A 29 14.09 14.09 8.87
N TYR A 30 14.02 13.23 7.85
CA TYR A 30 13.46 11.88 7.97
C TYR A 30 14.53 10.79 7.82
N SER A 31 14.41 9.71 8.59
CA SER A 31 15.24 8.52 8.42
C SER A 31 14.99 7.88 7.05
N ALA A 32 16.00 7.19 6.51
CA ALA A 32 15.91 6.48 5.23
C ALA A 32 14.70 5.52 5.18
N LYS A 33 14.38 4.88 6.32
CA LYS A 33 13.19 4.02 6.48
C LYS A 33 11.89 4.79 6.27
N ARG A 34 11.76 5.99 6.84
CA ARG A 34 10.56 6.82 6.71
C ARG A 34 10.41 7.37 5.29
N GLN A 35 11.51 7.72 4.64
CA GLN A 35 11.50 8.15 3.23
C GLN A 35 11.02 7.02 2.30
N ILE A 36 11.53 5.80 2.49
CA ILE A 36 11.08 4.62 1.74
C ILE A 36 9.60 4.32 1.99
N GLY A 37 9.13 4.46 3.23
CA GLY A 37 7.71 4.35 3.57
C GLY A 37 6.84 5.33 2.76
N ASN A 38 7.22 6.62 2.73
CA ASN A 38 6.49 7.64 1.98
C ASN A 38 6.46 7.35 0.47
N ILE A 39 7.60 6.97 -0.12
CA ILE A 39 7.69 6.61 -1.54
C ILE A 39 6.82 5.39 -1.84
N GLY A 40 6.84 4.40 -0.93
CA GLY A 40 5.98 3.23 -1.02
C GLY A 40 4.50 3.57 -1.02
N GLU A 41 4.07 4.42 -0.09
CA GLU A 41 2.67 4.85 0.01
C GLU A 41 2.23 5.65 -1.22
N ASP A 42 3.08 6.54 -1.76
CA ASP A 42 2.82 7.26 -3.00
C ASP A 42 2.64 6.30 -4.19
N ALA A 43 3.52 5.31 -4.31
CA ALA A 43 3.44 4.29 -5.35
C ALA A 43 2.16 3.43 -5.20
N ALA A 44 1.83 3.03 -3.97
CA ALA A 44 0.61 2.28 -3.66
C ALA A 44 -0.65 3.08 -4.03
N ALA A 45 -0.73 4.36 -3.65
CA ALA A 45 -1.86 5.22 -4.00
C ALA A 45 -2.00 5.38 -5.52
N ALA A 46 -0.89 5.57 -6.23
CA ALA A 46 -0.89 5.66 -7.69
C ALA A 46 -1.35 4.34 -8.33
N PHE A 47 -0.89 3.21 -7.81
CA PHE A 47 -1.30 1.87 -8.25
C PHE A 47 -2.79 1.61 -8.06
N LEU A 48 -3.32 1.86 -6.87
CA LEU A 48 -4.74 1.71 -6.57
C LEU A 48 -5.61 2.59 -7.48
N ARG A 49 -5.22 3.85 -7.72
CA ARG A 49 -5.92 4.72 -8.69
C ARG A 49 -5.99 4.10 -10.09
N ARG A 50 -4.90 3.51 -10.59
CA ARG A 50 -4.90 2.82 -11.91
C ARG A 50 -5.75 1.56 -11.91
N LYS A 51 -5.87 0.87 -10.77
CA LYS A 51 -6.82 -0.24 -10.59
C LYS A 51 -8.26 0.25 -10.38
N GLY A 52 -8.52 1.56 -10.51
CA GLY A 52 -9.85 2.16 -10.45
C GLY A 52 -10.41 2.31 -9.04
N PHE A 53 -9.55 2.48 -8.05
CA PHE A 53 -9.93 2.88 -6.70
C PHE A 53 -9.96 4.41 -6.61
N VAL A 54 -10.88 4.95 -5.82
CA VAL A 54 -10.91 6.37 -5.43
C VAL A 54 -10.21 6.50 -4.08
N ILE A 55 -9.11 7.25 -4.02
CA ILE A 55 -8.42 7.52 -2.75
C ILE A 55 -9.19 8.57 -1.97
N VAL A 56 -9.66 8.23 -0.77
CA VAL A 56 -10.43 9.10 0.13
C VAL A 56 -9.49 9.84 1.07
N GLU A 57 -8.61 9.11 1.74
CA GLU A 57 -7.69 9.67 2.74
C GLU A 57 -6.38 8.88 2.74
N ARG A 58 -5.30 9.51 3.21
CA ARG A 58 -3.95 8.94 3.32
C ARG A 58 -3.34 9.35 4.66
N ASN A 59 -2.48 8.51 5.23
CA ASN A 59 -1.85 8.72 6.54
C ASN A 59 -2.87 9.07 7.64
N TYR A 60 -3.98 8.34 7.71
CA TYR A 60 -4.97 8.55 8.76
C TYR A 60 -4.37 8.14 10.10
N LEU A 61 -4.20 9.09 11.01
CA LEU A 61 -3.55 8.88 12.30
C LEU A 61 -4.46 9.35 13.45
N ARG A 62 -4.63 8.46 14.42
CA ARG A 62 -5.32 8.71 15.69
C ARG A 62 -4.55 8.07 16.85
N PRO A 63 -4.79 8.48 18.12
CA PRO A 63 -4.13 7.87 19.27
C PRO A 63 -4.29 6.34 19.37
N TRP A 64 -5.38 5.79 18.82
CA TRP A 64 -5.69 4.36 18.86
C TRP A 64 -5.18 3.57 17.64
N GLY A 65 -4.75 4.22 16.56
CA GLY A 65 -4.26 3.52 15.39
C GLY A 65 -4.00 4.39 14.17
N GLU A 66 -3.48 3.73 13.14
CA GLU A 66 -3.10 4.33 11.87
C GLU A 66 -3.62 3.48 10.71
N ILE A 67 -3.96 4.14 9.60
CA ILE A 67 -4.28 3.51 8.32
C ILE A 67 -3.51 4.28 7.23
N ASP A 68 -2.70 3.58 6.44
CA ASP A 68 -1.88 4.21 5.41
C ASP A 68 -2.72 4.83 4.30
N ILE A 69 -3.68 4.07 3.75
CA ILE A 69 -4.56 4.54 2.68
C ILE A 69 -6.00 4.08 2.93
N ILE A 70 -6.94 5.00 2.79
CA ILE A 70 -8.37 4.73 2.76
C ILE A 70 -8.86 5.01 1.35
N ALA A 71 -9.46 4.01 0.71
CA ALA A 71 -9.93 4.10 -0.66
C ALA A 71 -11.34 3.52 -0.81
N VAL A 72 -11.98 3.75 -1.95
CA VAL A 72 -13.28 3.19 -2.31
C VAL A 72 -13.16 2.47 -3.64
N LYS A 73 -13.73 1.26 -3.71
CA LYS A 73 -13.86 0.48 -4.95
C LYS A 73 -15.29 -0.06 -5.04
N GLY A 74 -16.06 0.45 -6.00
CA GLY A 74 -17.50 0.20 -6.03
C GLY A 74 -18.17 0.81 -4.80
N GLU A 75 -18.91 0.00 -4.06
CA GLU A 75 -19.61 0.42 -2.83
C GLU A 75 -18.83 0.06 -1.55
N THR A 76 -17.64 -0.52 -1.67
CA THR A 76 -16.86 -0.98 -0.53
C THR A 76 -15.75 0.00 -0.16
N VAL A 77 -15.62 0.30 1.13
CA VAL A 77 -14.48 1.04 1.70
C VAL A 77 -13.30 0.09 1.89
N ARG A 78 -12.11 0.51 1.46
CA ARG A 78 -10.89 -0.27 1.45
C ARG A 78 -9.89 0.37 2.39
N PHE A 79 -9.61 -0.29 3.49
CA PHE A 79 -8.58 0.11 4.45
C PHE A 79 -7.28 -0.60 4.09
N VAL A 80 -6.31 0.14 3.56
CA VAL A 80 -5.12 -0.45 2.94
C VAL A 80 -3.88 -0.16 3.78
N GLU A 81 -3.19 -1.21 4.18
CA GLU A 81 -1.84 -1.17 4.75
C GLU A 81 -0.80 -1.27 3.63
N VAL A 82 0.26 -0.46 3.69
CA VAL A 82 1.34 -0.44 2.70
C VAL A 82 2.62 -1.07 3.28
N LYS A 83 3.08 -2.14 2.65
CA LYS A 83 4.38 -2.75 2.98
C LYS A 83 5.40 -2.45 1.88
N ALA A 84 6.27 -1.46 2.13
CA ALA A 84 7.33 -1.06 1.21
C ALA A 84 8.67 -1.73 1.56
N VAL A 85 9.34 -2.30 0.56
CA VAL A 85 10.67 -2.92 0.67
C VAL A 85 11.56 -2.39 -0.46
N SER A 86 12.83 -2.08 -0.17
CA SER A 86 13.83 -1.66 -1.16
C SER A 86 14.96 -2.69 -1.29
N ARG A 87 15.63 -2.76 -2.45
CA ARG A 87 16.75 -3.69 -2.69
C ARG A 87 17.90 -3.54 -1.68
N GLU A 88 18.19 -2.34 -1.21
CA GLU A 88 19.25 -2.07 -0.23
C GLU A 88 18.90 -2.59 1.17
N MET A 89 17.60 -2.72 1.48
CA MET A 89 17.12 -3.34 2.71
C MET A 89 17.08 -4.87 2.65
N VAL A 90 17.46 -5.49 1.51
CA VAL A 90 17.37 -6.96 1.33
C VAL A 90 18.35 -7.73 2.22
N GLY A 91 19.33 -7.05 2.86
CA GLY A 91 20.11 -7.63 3.95
C GLY A 91 19.29 -7.98 5.20
N ASP A 92 18.24 -7.21 5.49
CA ASP A 92 17.27 -7.47 6.58
C ASP A 92 16.01 -8.21 6.09
N VAL A 93 15.85 -8.33 4.76
CA VAL A 93 14.84 -9.18 4.12
C VAL A 93 15.48 -10.52 3.82
N THR A 94 16.00 -11.18 4.85
CA THR A 94 16.49 -12.55 4.74
C THR A 94 15.34 -13.45 4.31
N ARG A 95 15.37 -13.95 3.06
CA ARG A 95 15.05 -15.32 2.64
C ARG A 95 13.71 -15.97 3.07
N GLU A 96 12.79 -15.24 3.67
CA GLU A 96 11.43 -15.72 4.00
C GLU A 96 10.42 -15.47 2.86
N ASN A 97 10.87 -14.84 1.76
CA ASN A 97 10.03 -14.25 0.72
C ASN A 97 9.83 -15.06 -0.57
N GLU A 98 10.22 -16.33 -0.62
CA GLU A 98 9.86 -17.22 -1.74
C GLU A 98 8.59 -18.05 -1.48
N GLY A 99 8.09 -18.04 -0.24
CA GLY A 99 6.82 -18.66 0.18
C GLY A 99 5.93 -17.75 1.03
N TYR A 100 6.20 -16.44 1.05
CA TYR A 100 5.54 -15.46 1.91
C TYR A 100 4.11 -15.19 1.46
N ARG A 101 3.16 -15.80 2.16
CA ARG A 101 1.75 -15.42 2.08
C ARG A 101 1.57 -14.25 3.04
N PRO A 102 1.38 -13.01 2.56
CA PRO A 102 1.27 -11.84 3.44
C PRO A 102 0.09 -11.93 4.42
N GLU A 103 -0.89 -12.79 4.13
CA GLU A 103 -2.00 -13.19 5.00
C GLU A 103 -1.51 -13.90 6.28
N GLU A 104 -0.39 -14.64 6.22
CA GLU A 104 0.14 -15.46 7.31
C GLU A 104 1.09 -14.68 8.25
N GLN A 105 1.48 -13.45 7.90
CA GLN A 105 2.45 -12.65 8.66
C GLN A 105 1.94 -11.27 9.13
N VAL A 106 0.66 -10.94 8.99
CA VAL A 106 0.13 -9.80 9.77
C VAL A 106 -0.16 -10.31 11.18
N HIS A 107 0.72 -9.98 12.13
CA HIS A 107 0.59 -10.39 13.52
C HIS A 107 -0.86 -10.16 14.00
N PRO A 108 -1.54 -11.13 14.63
CA PRO A 108 -2.96 -11.02 14.99
C PRO A 108 -3.31 -9.74 15.75
N ALA A 109 -2.38 -9.26 16.58
CA ALA A 109 -2.49 -7.97 17.27
C ALA A 109 -2.56 -6.75 16.33
N LYS A 110 -1.79 -6.74 15.24
CA LYS A 110 -1.80 -5.68 14.23
C LYS A 110 -3.09 -5.70 13.42
N LEU A 111 -3.54 -6.89 13.02
CA LEU A 111 -4.85 -7.10 12.39
C LEU A 111 -6.00 -6.60 13.26
N LYS A 112 -6.02 -6.98 14.54
CA LYS A 112 -7.04 -6.52 15.50
C LYS A 112 -7.02 -5.00 15.70
N LYS A 113 -5.84 -4.38 15.75
CA LYS A 113 -5.71 -2.92 15.85
C LYS A 113 -6.22 -2.22 14.60
N LEU A 114 -5.91 -2.76 13.42
CA LEU A 114 -6.34 -2.20 12.14
C LEU A 114 -7.86 -2.31 11.97
N ALA A 115 -8.45 -3.47 12.26
CA ALA A 115 -9.91 -3.66 12.29
C ALA A 115 -10.61 -2.67 13.22
N ARG A 116 -10.13 -2.52 14.46
CA ARG A 116 -10.67 -1.52 15.39
C ARG A 116 -10.55 -0.09 14.86
N THR A 117 -9.44 0.23 14.19
CA THR A 117 -9.21 1.57 13.64
C THR A 117 -10.14 1.85 12.45
N ALA A 118 -10.37 0.84 11.60
CA ALA A 118 -11.35 0.88 10.52
C ALA A 118 -12.77 1.11 11.05
N GLU A 119 -13.22 0.34 12.05
CA GLU A 119 -14.52 0.54 12.70
C GLU A 119 -14.69 1.97 13.24
N MET A 120 -13.67 2.47 13.94
CA MET A 120 -13.71 3.83 14.49
C MET A 120 -13.74 4.89 13.38
N TYR A 121 -13.05 4.68 12.27
CA TYR A 121 -13.12 5.56 11.11
C TYR A 121 -14.53 5.56 10.50
N MET A 122 -15.12 4.39 10.26
CA MET A 122 -16.48 4.29 9.70
C MET A 122 -17.50 5.00 10.59
N ASN A 123 -17.40 4.81 11.91
CA ASN A 123 -18.23 5.52 12.87
C ASN A 123 -17.99 7.03 12.90
N GLU A 124 -16.72 7.49 12.85
CA GLU A 124 -16.37 8.92 12.79
C GLU A 124 -16.96 9.59 11.54
N LYS A 125 -16.98 8.89 10.40
CA LYS A 125 -17.54 9.40 9.13
C LYS A 125 -19.03 9.15 8.98
N ASN A 126 -19.68 8.47 9.92
CA ASN A 126 -21.05 7.98 9.81
C ASN A 126 -21.30 7.21 8.49
N ASP A 127 -20.32 6.41 8.09
CA ASP A 127 -20.34 5.62 6.86
C ASP A 127 -20.82 4.20 7.18
N GLN A 128 -21.89 3.77 6.51
CA GLN A 128 -22.56 2.49 6.75
C GLN A 128 -22.27 1.46 5.66
N ARG A 129 -21.36 1.79 4.72
CA ARG A 129 -20.94 0.86 3.67
C ARG A 129 -20.15 -0.31 4.25
N ASP A 130 -20.16 -1.42 3.53
CA ASP A 130 -19.23 -2.52 3.80
C ASP A 130 -17.78 -2.04 3.66
N TYR A 131 -16.90 -2.64 4.46
CA TYR A 131 -15.47 -2.41 4.35
C TYR A 131 -14.68 -3.71 4.40
N GLN A 132 -13.48 -3.66 3.83
CA GLN A 132 -12.49 -4.73 3.97
C GLN A 132 -11.11 -4.14 4.18
N ILE A 133 -10.20 -4.96 4.67
CA ILE A 133 -8.80 -4.60 4.85
C ILE A 133 -7.96 -5.28 3.77
N ASP A 134 -7.18 -4.46 3.07
CA ASP A 134 -6.28 -4.87 2.01
C ASP A 134 -4.83 -4.58 2.38
N VAL A 135 -3.89 -5.24 1.71
CA VAL A 135 -2.46 -4.94 1.81
C VAL A 135 -1.92 -4.65 0.43
N VAL A 136 -1.15 -3.56 0.28
CA VAL A 136 -0.34 -3.31 -0.92
C VAL A 136 1.13 -3.54 -0.59
N GLY A 137 1.71 -4.56 -1.21
CA GLY A 137 3.15 -4.76 -1.21
C GLY A 137 3.80 -3.87 -2.28
N VAL A 138 4.86 -3.15 -1.92
CA VAL A 138 5.62 -2.29 -2.83
C VAL A 138 7.09 -2.66 -2.79
N PHE A 139 7.62 -3.10 -3.92
CA PHE A 139 9.04 -3.35 -4.11
C PHE A 139 9.67 -2.21 -4.91
N LEU A 140 10.60 -1.47 -4.30
CA LEU A 140 11.29 -0.34 -4.91
C LEU A 140 12.63 -0.79 -5.52
N ASP A 141 12.71 -0.74 -6.86
CA ASP A 141 13.95 -0.86 -7.63
C ASP A 141 14.48 0.57 -7.89
N HIS A 142 15.29 1.08 -6.97
CA HIS A 142 15.88 2.42 -7.06
C HIS A 142 16.80 2.58 -8.27
N ALA A 143 17.54 1.53 -8.64
CA ALA A 143 18.46 1.55 -9.78
C ALA A 143 17.70 1.77 -11.09
N ARG A 144 16.55 1.11 -11.25
CA ARG A 144 15.70 1.27 -12.45
C ARG A 144 14.66 2.37 -12.32
N ARG A 145 14.52 2.97 -11.13
CA ARG A 145 13.44 3.91 -10.77
C ARG A 145 12.06 3.31 -11.05
N ILE A 146 11.86 2.06 -10.64
CA ILE A 146 10.60 1.33 -10.82
C ILE A 146 10.07 0.90 -9.44
N ALA A 147 8.77 1.02 -9.23
CA ALA A 147 8.07 0.40 -8.12
C ALA A 147 7.20 -0.76 -8.66
N HIS A 148 7.36 -1.96 -8.11
CA HIS A 148 6.46 -3.07 -8.40
C HIS A 148 5.45 -3.16 -7.26
N CYS A 149 4.17 -2.99 -7.58
CA CYS A 149 3.09 -3.01 -6.60
C CYS A 149 2.28 -4.28 -6.76
N ARG A 150 1.88 -4.90 -5.64
CA ARG A 150 0.94 -6.02 -5.59
C ARG A 150 -0.19 -5.76 -4.60
N LEU A 151 -1.43 -5.93 -5.04
CA LEU A 151 -2.61 -5.90 -4.17
C LEU A 151 -2.89 -7.30 -3.61
N TYR A 152 -3.09 -7.40 -2.31
CA TYR A 152 -3.63 -8.55 -1.62
C TYR A 152 -4.97 -8.12 -1.01
N GLU A 153 -6.06 -8.65 -1.54
CA GLU A 153 -7.42 -8.29 -1.13
C GLU A 153 -7.90 -9.17 0.02
N GLN A 154 -8.79 -8.62 0.86
CA GLN A 154 -9.51 -9.38 1.91
C GLN A 154 -8.57 -10.09 2.88
N VAL A 155 -7.53 -9.37 3.32
CA VAL A 155 -6.66 -9.87 4.39
C VAL A 155 -7.46 -9.95 5.71
N LEU A 156 -8.51 -9.14 5.84
CA LEU A 156 -9.61 -9.23 6.81
C LEU A 156 -10.91 -8.69 6.19
#